data_AF-A0A1I6HQZ0-F1
#
_entry.id   AF-A0A1I6HQZ0-F1
#
_cell.length_a   1.000
_cell.length_b   1.000
_cell.length_c   1.000
_cell.angle_alpha   90.00
_cell.angle_beta   90.00
_cell.angle_gamma   90.00
#
_symmetry.space_group_name_H-M   'P 1'
#
loop_
_entity.id
_entity.type
_entity.pdbx_description
1 polymer ?
#
loop_
_entity_poly.entity_id
_entity_poly.type
_entity_poly.pdbx_seq_one_letter_code
_entity_poly.pdbx_strand_id
1 'polypeptide(L)'
;MTDAVRVFLRRRGRVFRPASRGATEEGSEPLEVLVGDVLAGESDPAESARRVVRDATPRGESELVRRGKPLSVPVGGTDRTLSPFLFEVAAGGTADDAPRDPPTAAGEWLPPTAFLRHTTAPGLWESYRRVGPDADLLRTDRTHGAAWLSVRALEALRDRAGAVAFGALDGGVDRVAETARELRGARPSMIVVRHRIDRVLSGADRAPEAVHDRALAGLDAALDADRLAAERAAAAVAETVGPAATLSRSGTVAATLRRVDRPVVVGESRPGREGVDAAERFAAAGVDATLATDAALPGLVREGDVGCVLLGADRILPSGGVANKVGSYPLALAAADAGVPAYAVAAADKVATADEVVRESGDPSAVYDGDRAVAVENPIFERVPGDLLAGVLTEDGRLDRAAVAARAAEHESRAEWTDRWDR
;
A
#
# COMPACT_ATOMS: atom_id res chain seq x y z
N MET A 1 23.95 29.91 -12.12
CA MET A 1 23.56 28.60 -11.59
C MET A 1 22.41 28.12 -12.45
N THR A 2 22.57 27.01 -13.15
CA THR A 2 21.46 26.44 -13.94
C THR A 2 20.68 25.54 -13.00
N ASP A 3 19.50 25.97 -12.58
CA ASP A 3 18.64 25.13 -11.74
C ASP A 3 18.05 24.01 -12.61
N ALA A 4 18.02 22.80 -12.07
CA ALA A 4 17.45 21.65 -12.76
C ALA A 4 16.58 20.82 -11.82
N VAL A 5 15.69 20.06 -12.41
CA VAL A 5 14.85 19.07 -11.72
C VAL A 5 15.45 17.68 -11.94
N ARG A 6 15.46 16.88 -10.88
CA ARG A 6 15.79 15.45 -10.95
C ARG A 6 14.54 14.67 -10.55
N VAL A 7 14.01 13.90 -11.48
CA VAL A 7 12.69 13.28 -11.40
C VAL A 7 12.83 11.78 -11.30
N PHE A 8 12.27 11.24 -10.22
CA PHE A 8 12.14 9.80 -9.98
C PHE A 8 10.71 9.39 -10.35
N LEU A 9 10.57 8.53 -11.35
CA LEU A 9 9.32 7.80 -11.57
C LEU A 9 9.37 6.55 -10.72
N ARG A 10 8.42 6.36 -9.82
CA ARG A 10 8.27 5.15 -9.01
C ARG A 10 7.12 4.29 -9.53
N ARG A 11 7.35 2.98 -9.53
CA ARG A 11 6.34 1.94 -9.70
C ARG A 11 6.77 0.71 -8.94
N ARG A 12 5.86 0.10 -8.16
CA ARG A 12 6.13 -1.14 -7.40
C ARG A 12 7.44 -1.09 -6.58
N GLY A 13 7.67 0.05 -5.94
CA GLY A 13 8.86 0.33 -5.12
C GLY A 13 10.18 0.45 -5.86
N ARG A 14 10.17 0.45 -7.19
CA ARG A 14 11.36 0.65 -8.05
C ARG A 14 11.28 2.01 -8.72
N VAL A 15 12.42 2.53 -9.12
CA VAL A 15 12.55 3.78 -9.87
C VAL A 15 12.99 3.51 -11.30
N PHE A 16 12.42 4.26 -12.24
CA PHE A 16 12.73 4.11 -13.65
C PHE A 16 14.11 4.68 -13.99
N ARG A 17 14.95 3.86 -14.61
CA ARG A 17 16.21 4.24 -15.23
C ARG A 17 16.00 4.25 -16.75
N PRO A 18 16.09 5.40 -17.44
CA PRO A 18 16.02 5.46 -18.88
C PRO A 18 17.21 4.72 -19.52
N ALA A 19 16.99 4.14 -20.71
CA ALA A 19 18.05 3.56 -21.51
C ALA A 19 19.05 4.65 -21.94
N SER A 20 20.35 4.34 -21.84
CA SER A 20 21.41 5.24 -22.31
C SER A 20 21.26 5.49 -23.81
N ARG A 21 21.26 6.76 -24.23
CA ARG A 21 21.26 7.15 -25.65
C ARG A 21 22.71 7.25 -26.13
N GLY A 22 23.37 6.11 -26.27
CA GLY A 22 24.70 6.02 -26.91
C GLY A 22 25.77 5.44 -26.00
N ALA A 23 25.84 4.12 -25.91
CA ALA A 23 27.06 3.45 -25.48
C ALA A 23 28.03 3.41 -26.66
N THR A 24 29.04 4.29 -26.66
CA THR A 24 30.29 4.03 -27.39
C THR A 24 31.11 3.00 -26.60
N GLU A 25 31.84 2.12 -27.28
CA GLU A 25 32.50 0.90 -26.76
C GLU A 25 33.52 1.07 -25.61
N GLU A 26 33.67 2.26 -25.00
CA GLU A 26 34.63 2.52 -23.93
C GLU A 26 33.97 3.28 -22.75
N GLY A 27 33.24 2.55 -21.90
CA GLY A 27 32.78 3.03 -20.59
C GLY A 27 31.25 3.01 -20.41
N SER A 28 30.76 2.34 -19.37
CA SER A 28 29.35 2.41 -18.99
C SER A 28 29.02 3.84 -18.51
N GLU A 29 28.03 4.47 -19.14
CA GLU A 29 27.47 5.76 -18.68
C GLU A 29 27.03 5.63 -17.20
N PRO A 30 27.33 6.63 -16.33
CA PRO A 30 26.86 6.62 -14.96
C PRO A 30 25.33 6.51 -14.89
N LEU A 31 24.82 5.74 -13.93
CA LEU A 31 23.37 5.66 -13.69
C LEU A 31 22.82 7.06 -13.39
N GLU A 32 21.71 7.38 -14.03
CA GLU A 32 20.97 8.63 -13.85
C GLU A 32 19.47 8.36 -14.07
N VAL A 33 18.63 9.21 -13.50
CA VAL A 33 17.17 9.21 -13.71
C VAL A 33 16.78 10.31 -14.70
N LEU A 34 15.51 10.71 -14.73
CA LEU A 34 15.09 11.80 -15.60
C LEU A 34 15.60 13.13 -15.03
N VAL A 35 16.30 13.91 -15.85
CA VAL A 35 16.80 15.24 -15.49
C VAL A 35 16.36 16.24 -16.55
N GLY A 36 15.95 17.44 -16.13
CA GLY A 36 15.65 18.53 -17.04
C GLY A 36 15.95 19.88 -16.42
N ASP A 37 16.24 20.88 -17.27
CA ASP A 37 16.46 22.24 -16.82
C ASP A 37 15.16 22.91 -16.36
N VAL A 38 15.27 23.75 -15.33
CA VAL A 38 14.21 24.69 -14.96
C VAL A 38 14.20 25.80 -16.01
N LEU A 39 13.06 25.99 -16.70
CA LEU A 39 12.97 27.00 -17.75
C LEU A 39 12.97 28.42 -17.17
N ALA A 40 13.53 29.34 -17.95
CA ALA A 40 13.48 30.76 -17.64
C ALA A 40 12.02 31.23 -17.54
N GLY A 41 11.67 31.86 -16.42
CA GLY A 41 10.32 32.38 -16.15
C GLY A 41 9.41 31.45 -15.35
N GLU A 42 9.80 30.20 -15.09
CA GLU A 42 9.07 29.32 -14.18
C GLU A 42 9.36 29.71 -12.72
N SER A 43 8.30 29.96 -11.94
CA SER A 43 8.40 30.26 -10.51
C SER A 43 8.37 29.01 -9.63
N ASP A 44 7.79 27.91 -10.13
CA ASP A 44 7.76 26.62 -9.46
C ASP A 44 8.43 25.53 -10.32
N PRO A 45 9.59 24.99 -9.89
CA PRO A 45 10.27 23.91 -10.57
C PRO A 45 9.41 22.65 -10.80
N ALA A 46 8.28 22.49 -10.10
CA ALA A 46 7.35 21.38 -10.36
C ALA A 46 6.75 21.43 -11.79
N GLU A 47 6.67 22.59 -12.43
CA GLU A 47 6.22 22.71 -13.83
C GLU A 47 7.21 22.03 -14.78
N SER A 48 8.50 22.33 -14.64
CA SER A 48 9.58 21.62 -15.33
C SER A 48 9.58 20.13 -15.03
N ALA A 49 9.37 19.72 -13.76
CA ALA A 49 9.30 18.31 -13.40
C ALA A 49 8.17 17.58 -14.14
N ARG A 50 6.97 18.15 -14.19
CA ARG A 50 5.84 17.58 -14.95
C ARG A 50 6.11 17.51 -16.45
N ARG A 51 6.80 18.50 -17.02
CA ARG A 51 7.23 18.45 -18.43
C ARG A 51 8.19 17.29 -18.68
N VAL A 52 9.22 17.15 -17.85
CA VAL A 52 10.17 16.03 -17.92
C VAL A 52 9.46 14.67 -17.86
N VAL A 53 8.43 14.54 -17.01
CA VAL A 53 7.61 13.31 -16.95
C VAL A 53 6.82 13.09 -18.23
N ARG A 54 6.17 14.12 -18.78
CA ARG A 54 5.39 14.00 -20.04
C ARG A 54 6.24 13.59 -21.23
N ASP A 55 7.49 14.04 -21.27
CA ASP A 55 8.43 13.75 -22.36
C ASP A 55 9.12 12.39 -22.19
N ALA A 56 8.98 11.75 -21.03
CA ALA A 56 9.60 10.47 -20.72
C ALA A 56 8.82 9.27 -21.28
N THR A 57 9.54 8.16 -21.46
CA THR A 57 8.97 6.83 -21.71
C THR A 57 9.45 5.96 -20.55
N PRO A 58 8.58 5.35 -19.74
CA PRO A 58 7.25 4.85 -20.09
C PRO A 58 6.12 5.89 -20.02
N ARG A 59 5.20 5.82 -20.98
CA ARG A 59 3.96 6.59 -20.99
C ARG A 59 2.98 5.97 -19.98
N GLY A 60 2.32 6.82 -19.20
CA GLY A 60 1.30 6.42 -18.24
C GLY A 60 0.78 7.62 -17.46
N GLU A 61 -0.40 7.46 -16.84
CA GLU A 61 -0.85 8.42 -15.84
C GLU A 61 0.14 8.42 -14.68
N SER A 62 0.55 9.60 -14.25
CA SER A 62 1.51 9.77 -13.18
C SER A 62 1.09 10.92 -12.27
N GLU A 63 1.29 10.72 -10.98
CA GLU A 63 0.93 11.67 -9.95
C GLU A 63 2.18 12.15 -9.23
N LEU A 64 2.30 13.45 -9.01
CA LEU A 64 3.36 14.01 -8.19
C LEU A 64 3.10 13.66 -6.71
N VAL A 65 3.98 12.85 -6.12
CA VAL A 65 3.82 12.37 -4.73
C VAL A 65 4.66 13.16 -3.74
N ARG A 66 5.88 13.55 -4.10
CA ARG A 66 6.77 14.26 -3.15
C ARG A 66 7.73 15.22 -3.85
N ARG A 67 7.93 16.38 -3.23
CA ARG A 67 8.98 17.35 -3.55
C ARG A 67 10.07 17.30 -2.49
N GLY A 68 11.31 17.11 -2.93
CA GLY A 68 12.49 17.11 -2.06
C GLY A 68 13.08 18.51 -1.90
N LYS A 69 13.84 18.71 -0.82
CA LYS A 69 14.64 19.94 -0.67
C LYS A 69 15.70 20.02 -1.78
N PRO A 70 15.99 21.19 -2.38
CA PRO A 70 17.05 21.30 -3.38
C PRO A 70 18.46 21.03 -2.82
N LEU A 71 19.36 20.47 -3.64
CA LEU A 71 20.77 20.24 -3.31
C LEU A 71 21.70 20.82 -4.37
N SER A 72 22.84 21.37 -3.93
CA SER A 72 23.94 21.73 -4.83
C SER A 72 24.77 20.49 -5.13
N VAL A 73 25.06 20.24 -6.41
CA VAL A 73 25.96 19.17 -6.85
C VAL A 73 27.02 19.73 -7.80
N PRO A 74 28.28 19.28 -7.70
CA PRO A 74 29.32 19.71 -8.63
C PRO A 74 29.16 18.99 -9.98
N VAL A 75 29.03 19.76 -11.05
CA VAL A 75 28.95 19.26 -12.43
C VAL A 75 29.94 20.05 -13.29
N GLY A 76 30.95 19.37 -13.83
CA GLY A 76 31.92 20.00 -14.75
C GLY A 76 32.68 21.18 -14.15
N GLY A 77 32.93 21.19 -12.84
CA GLY A 77 33.63 22.28 -12.13
C GLY A 77 32.74 23.46 -11.71
N THR A 78 31.42 23.38 -11.91
CA THR A 78 30.45 24.38 -11.43
C THR A 78 29.36 23.74 -10.58
N ASP A 79 28.83 24.48 -9.62
CA ASP A 79 27.72 24.03 -8.79
C ASP A 79 26.37 24.17 -9.53
N ARG A 80 25.62 23.06 -9.59
CA ARG A 80 24.27 22.98 -10.15
C ARG A 80 23.27 22.69 -9.03
N THR A 81 22.22 23.49 -8.93
CA THR A 81 21.11 23.20 -8.01
C THR A 81 20.19 22.15 -8.63
N LEU A 82 19.96 21.06 -7.92
CA LEU A 82 18.98 20.04 -8.28
C LEU A 82 17.79 20.08 -7.34
N SER A 83 16.58 20.12 -7.89
CA SER A 83 15.32 19.98 -7.16
C SER A 83 14.75 18.57 -7.39
N PRO A 84 14.78 17.68 -6.38
CA PRO A 84 14.28 16.31 -6.52
C PRO A 84 12.74 16.25 -6.49
N PHE A 85 12.16 15.44 -7.37
CA PHE A 85 10.72 15.16 -7.41
C PHE A 85 10.47 13.65 -7.55
N LEU A 86 9.46 13.14 -6.85
CA LEU A 86 8.99 11.77 -6.98
C LEU A 86 7.57 11.76 -7.53
N PHE A 87 7.40 11.03 -8.63
CA PHE A 87 6.11 10.73 -9.21
C PHE A 87 5.79 9.26 -9.03
N GLU A 88 4.55 8.91 -8.74
CA GLU A 88 4.06 7.52 -8.84
C GLU A 88 3.45 7.34 -10.23
N VAL A 89 3.83 6.27 -10.91
CA VAL A 89 3.26 5.89 -12.21
C VAL A 89 2.19 4.84 -11.97
N ALA A 90 0.97 5.12 -12.42
CA ALA A 90 -0.10 4.14 -12.39
C ALA A 90 0.29 2.89 -13.19
N ALA A 91 -0.11 1.71 -12.74
CA ALA A 91 -0.05 0.53 -13.60
C ALA A 91 -1.00 0.79 -14.78
N GLY A 92 -0.46 0.92 -15.99
CA GLY A 92 -1.30 1.22 -17.16
C GLY A 92 -2.28 0.09 -17.46
N GLY A 93 -3.56 0.44 -17.65
CA GLY A 93 -4.63 -0.46 -18.13
C GLY A 93 -5.30 -1.31 -17.04
N THR A 94 -6.26 -2.14 -17.44
CA THR A 94 -6.93 -3.16 -16.61
C THR A 94 -5.97 -4.19 -16.00
N ALA A 95 -4.68 -4.09 -16.32
CA ALA A 95 -3.58 -4.91 -15.83
C ALA A 95 -2.90 -4.27 -14.60
N ASP A 96 -3.64 -4.24 -13.49
CA ASP A 96 -3.06 -4.28 -12.14
C ASP A 96 -2.26 -5.58 -11.87
N ASP A 97 -2.11 -6.42 -12.93
CA ASP A 97 -1.79 -7.85 -12.91
C ASP A 97 -0.43 -8.21 -13.52
N ALA A 98 0.36 -7.25 -14.03
CA ALA A 98 1.65 -7.59 -14.65
C ALA A 98 2.73 -7.90 -13.59
N PRO A 99 3.30 -9.13 -13.55
CA PRO A 99 4.47 -9.43 -12.74
C PRO A 99 5.67 -8.58 -13.22
N ARG A 100 6.58 -8.25 -12.27
CA ARG A 100 7.82 -7.43 -12.40
C ARG A 100 8.08 -6.90 -13.82
N ASP A 101 8.03 -5.57 -13.99
CA ASP A 101 8.35 -4.92 -15.26
C ASP A 101 9.73 -5.35 -15.78
N PRO A 102 9.80 -6.15 -16.87
CA PRO A 102 11.08 -6.51 -17.44
C PRO A 102 11.76 -5.27 -18.04
N PRO A 103 13.09 -5.26 -18.20
CA PRO A 103 13.77 -4.24 -18.96
C PRO A 103 13.17 -4.11 -20.36
N THR A 104 13.01 -2.87 -20.81
CA THR A 104 12.46 -2.53 -22.13
C THR A 104 13.46 -1.70 -22.92
N ALA A 105 13.21 -1.50 -24.21
CA ALA A 105 14.01 -0.59 -25.03
C ALA A 105 14.01 0.87 -24.48
N ALA A 106 13.01 1.25 -23.69
CA ALA A 106 12.94 2.57 -23.08
C ALA A 106 13.84 2.71 -21.84
N GLY A 107 14.15 1.60 -21.17
CA GLY A 107 14.83 1.58 -19.88
C GLY A 107 14.35 0.44 -18.99
N GLU A 108 14.73 0.50 -17.72
CA GLU A 108 14.48 -0.55 -16.73
C GLU A 108 14.04 0.03 -15.39
N TRP A 109 13.42 -0.82 -14.56
CA TRP A 109 12.98 -0.46 -13.21
C TRP A 109 13.91 -1.06 -12.18
N LEU A 110 14.63 -0.21 -11.44
CA LEU A 110 15.64 -0.62 -10.47
C LEU A 110 15.22 -0.28 -9.05
N PRO A 111 15.61 -1.08 -8.04
CA PRO A 111 15.54 -0.60 -6.68
C PRO A 111 16.45 0.63 -6.53
N PRO A 112 16.04 1.69 -5.82
CA PRO A 112 16.86 2.88 -5.59
C PRO A 112 18.23 2.59 -4.97
N THR A 113 18.36 1.50 -4.20
CA THR A 113 19.63 1.04 -3.64
C THR A 113 20.64 0.57 -4.70
N ALA A 114 20.21 0.35 -5.95
CA ALA A 114 21.13 0.15 -7.07
C ALA A 114 22.06 1.35 -7.26
N PHE A 115 21.63 2.57 -6.91
CA PHE A 115 22.48 3.77 -6.97
C PHE A 115 23.72 3.67 -6.07
N LEU A 116 23.71 2.77 -5.08
CA LEU A 116 24.82 2.57 -4.16
C LEU A 116 25.83 1.52 -4.64
N ARG A 117 25.47 0.76 -5.69
CA ARG A 117 26.24 -0.40 -6.18
C ARG A 117 26.85 -0.16 -7.56
N HIS A 118 26.57 0.98 -8.15
CA HIS A 118 27.00 1.34 -9.50
C HIS A 118 27.55 2.77 -9.50
N THR A 119 28.35 3.10 -10.51
CA THR A 119 28.73 4.49 -10.78
C THR A 119 27.47 5.28 -11.13
N THR A 120 27.23 6.41 -10.43
CA THR A 120 26.07 7.27 -10.65
C THR A 120 26.46 8.70 -11.01
N ALA A 121 25.52 9.45 -11.57
CA ALA A 121 25.63 10.90 -11.61
C ALA A 121 25.76 11.49 -10.18
N PRO A 122 26.43 12.65 -10.02
CA PRO A 122 26.63 13.27 -8.71
C PRO A 122 25.32 13.52 -7.95
N GLY A 123 25.33 13.14 -6.67
CA GLY A 123 24.21 13.38 -5.74
C GLY A 123 22.95 12.58 -6.02
N LEU A 124 23.00 11.52 -6.83
CA LEU A 124 21.81 10.75 -7.23
C LEU A 124 21.12 10.12 -6.01
N TRP A 125 21.87 9.41 -5.18
CA TRP A 125 21.35 8.80 -3.95
C TRP A 125 20.81 9.85 -2.97
N GLU A 126 21.54 10.95 -2.78
CA GLU A 126 21.15 12.06 -1.91
C GLU A 126 19.88 12.75 -2.40
N SER A 127 19.70 12.84 -3.72
CA SER A 127 18.48 13.36 -4.35
C SER A 127 17.30 12.43 -4.06
N TYR A 128 17.47 11.11 -4.25
CA TYR A 128 16.43 10.13 -3.98
C TYR A 128 16.01 10.15 -2.52
N ARG A 129 16.96 10.16 -1.58
CA ARG A 129 16.68 10.19 -0.13
C ARG A 129 15.81 11.37 0.33
N ARG A 130 15.74 12.45 -0.44
CA ARG A 130 14.89 13.62 -0.14
C ARG A 130 13.44 13.45 -0.55
N VAL A 131 13.14 12.41 -1.34
CA VAL A 131 11.80 12.10 -1.85
C VAL A 131 11.35 10.66 -1.61
N GLY A 132 12.26 9.74 -1.25
CA GLY A 132 11.95 8.38 -0.84
C GLY A 132 11.11 8.35 0.46
N PRO A 133 10.44 7.25 0.77
CA PRO A 133 9.65 7.13 1.99
C PRO A 133 10.51 7.09 3.25
N ASP A 134 9.94 7.57 4.36
CA ASP A 134 10.57 7.61 5.67
C ASP A 134 9.52 7.40 6.79
N ALA A 135 9.96 7.26 8.04
CA ALA A 135 9.06 7.09 9.17
C ALA A 135 8.13 8.30 9.38
N ASP A 136 8.54 9.51 8.98
CA ASP A 136 7.71 10.72 9.05
C ASP A 136 6.50 10.59 8.14
N LEU A 137 6.71 10.21 6.87
CA LEU A 137 5.64 9.93 5.90
C LEU A 137 4.64 8.93 6.49
N LEU A 138 5.13 7.82 7.05
CA LEU A 138 4.26 6.81 7.64
C LEU A 138 3.44 7.38 8.81
N ARG A 139 4.03 8.26 9.64
CA ARG A 139 3.36 8.88 10.80
C ARG A 139 2.41 10.02 10.43
N THR A 140 2.59 10.70 9.31
CA THR A 140 1.78 11.87 8.95
C THR A 140 0.73 11.61 7.88
N ASP A 141 0.89 10.58 7.04
CA ASP A 141 -0.05 10.28 5.96
C ASP A 141 -1.41 9.81 6.48
N ARG A 142 -2.47 10.60 6.18
CA ARG A 142 -3.87 10.30 6.56
C ARG A 142 -4.75 10.00 5.36
N THR A 143 -4.16 9.95 4.17
CA THR A 143 -4.88 9.83 2.89
C THR A 143 -4.85 8.39 2.38
N HIS A 144 -3.77 7.67 2.65
CA HIS A 144 -3.54 6.33 2.15
C HIS A 144 -3.88 5.24 3.18
N GLY A 145 -4.30 4.08 2.67
CA GLY A 145 -4.63 2.92 3.48
C GLY A 145 -3.41 2.10 3.93
N ALA A 146 -3.65 1.14 4.83
CA ALA A 146 -2.62 0.31 5.44
C ALA A 146 -1.77 -0.51 4.44
N ALA A 147 -2.37 -0.96 3.33
CA ALA A 147 -1.65 -1.67 2.27
C ALA A 147 -0.54 -0.80 1.66
N TRP A 148 -0.87 0.44 1.28
CA TRP A 148 0.08 1.39 0.70
C TRP A 148 1.17 1.76 1.71
N LEU A 149 0.80 2.10 2.95
CA LEU A 149 1.77 2.51 3.98
C LEU A 149 2.73 1.39 4.36
N SER A 150 2.27 0.14 4.38
CA SER A 150 3.15 -1.00 4.67
C SER A 150 4.14 -1.31 3.53
N VAL A 151 3.78 -1.04 2.27
CA VAL A 151 4.76 -1.09 1.16
C VAL A 151 5.80 0.02 1.32
N ARG A 152 5.39 1.24 1.66
CA ARG A 152 6.33 2.34 1.93
C ARG A 152 7.24 2.07 3.13
N ALA A 153 6.74 1.36 4.15
CA ALA A 153 7.56 0.90 5.27
C ALA A 153 8.69 -0.03 4.83
N LEU A 154 8.37 -0.99 3.96
CA LEU A 154 9.36 -1.91 3.41
C LEU A 154 10.35 -1.22 2.46
N GLU A 155 9.93 -0.21 1.70
CA GLU A 155 10.83 0.65 0.92
C GLU A 155 11.82 1.38 1.83
N ALA A 156 11.34 2.03 2.89
CA ALA A 156 12.19 2.74 3.85
C ALA A 156 13.18 1.78 4.56
N LEU A 157 12.71 0.59 4.92
CA LEU A 157 13.57 -0.46 5.51
C LEU A 157 14.63 -0.95 4.53
N ARG A 158 14.25 -1.25 3.28
CA ARG A 158 15.19 -1.61 2.20
C ARG A 158 16.23 -0.51 2.02
N ASP A 159 15.80 0.74 1.91
CA ASP A 159 16.69 1.87 1.63
C ASP A 159 17.68 2.09 2.77
N ARG A 160 17.23 1.95 4.02
CA ARG A 160 18.12 1.98 5.18
C ARG A 160 19.11 0.83 5.18
N ALA A 161 18.63 -0.39 4.98
CA ALA A 161 19.46 -1.59 4.98
C ALA A 161 20.50 -1.55 3.86
N GLY A 162 20.11 -1.13 2.66
CA GLY A 162 21.01 -0.93 1.52
C GLY A 162 22.01 0.20 1.74
N ALA A 163 21.59 1.33 2.34
CA ALA A 163 22.51 2.42 2.68
C ALA A 163 23.64 1.94 3.60
N VAL A 164 23.32 1.10 4.58
CA VAL A 164 24.31 0.52 5.48
C VAL A 164 25.14 -0.56 4.79
N ALA A 165 24.50 -1.50 4.10
CA ALA A 165 25.16 -2.61 3.42
C ALA A 165 26.18 -2.15 2.38
N PHE A 166 25.87 -1.05 1.67
CA PHE A 166 26.64 -0.56 0.53
C PHE A 166 27.43 0.72 0.85
N GLY A 167 27.70 0.99 2.13
CA GLY A 167 28.68 1.99 2.58
C GLY A 167 28.25 3.45 2.47
N ALA A 168 26.98 3.74 2.20
CA ALA A 168 26.45 5.11 2.17
C ALA A 168 26.06 5.64 3.57
N LEU A 169 26.03 4.76 4.57
CA LEU A 169 25.62 5.09 5.93
C LEU A 169 26.29 4.15 6.94
N ASP A 170 27.00 4.70 7.91
CA ASP A 170 27.62 3.90 8.98
C ASP A 170 26.59 3.31 9.96
N GLY A 171 27.05 2.59 10.99
CA GLY A 171 26.21 2.17 12.12
C GLY A 171 25.72 0.72 12.07
N GLY A 172 26.11 -0.04 11.04
CA GLY A 172 25.90 -1.49 10.98
C GLY A 172 24.44 -1.93 11.12
N VAL A 173 24.24 -3.18 11.53
CA VAL A 173 22.90 -3.75 11.70
C VAL A 173 22.06 -3.03 12.74
N ASP A 174 22.67 -2.44 13.77
CA ASP A 174 21.94 -1.75 14.85
C ASP A 174 21.18 -0.53 14.33
N ARG A 175 21.77 0.21 13.38
CA ARG A 175 21.07 1.32 12.71
C ARG A 175 19.89 0.84 11.85
N VAL A 176 19.99 -0.36 11.27
CA VAL A 176 18.88 -0.99 10.53
C VAL A 176 17.77 -1.41 11.50
N ALA A 177 18.16 -1.99 12.65
CA ALA A 177 17.24 -2.42 13.70
C ALA A 177 16.46 -1.24 14.31
N GLU A 178 17.15 -0.13 14.60
CA GLU A 178 16.55 1.13 15.07
C GLU A 178 15.48 1.62 14.09
N THR A 179 15.82 1.72 12.80
CA THR A 179 14.87 2.13 11.76
C THR A 179 13.69 1.16 11.65
N ALA A 180 13.92 -0.16 11.73
CA ALA A 180 12.85 -1.15 11.74
C ALA A 180 11.89 -0.93 12.92
N ARG A 181 12.40 -0.64 14.14
CA ARG A 181 11.56 -0.35 15.32
C ARG A 181 10.76 0.94 15.14
N GLU A 182 11.36 1.99 14.59
CA GLU A 182 10.66 3.25 14.29
C GLU A 182 9.51 3.04 13.30
N LEU A 183 9.78 2.36 12.17
CA LEU A 183 8.78 2.07 11.15
C LEU A 183 7.65 1.19 11.69
N ARG A 184 8.00 0.19 12.52
CA ARG A 184 7.05 -0.70 13.20
C ARG A 184 6.09 0.05 14.12
N GLY A 185 6.57 1.10 14.78
CA GLY A 185 5.78 1.96 15.67
C GLY A 185 5.05 3.12 14.99
N ALA A 186 5.26 3.36 13.69
CA ALA A 186 4.76 4.55 13.02
C ALA A 186 3.22 4.61 12.89
N ARG A 187 2.57 3.45 12.76
CA ARG A 187 1.11 3.30 12.62
C ARG A 187 0.59 2.10 13.43
N PRO A 188 0.47 2.21 14.76
CA PRO A 188 0.12 1.07 15.62
C PRO A 188 -1.22 0.39 15.30
N SER A 189 -2.21 1.15 14.79
CA SER A 189 -3.49 0.58 14.36
C SER A 189 -3.39 -0.21 13.04
N MET A 190 -2.39 0.05 12.21
CA MET A 190 -2.15 -0.63 10.94
C MET A 190 -1.22 -1.84 11.12
N ILE A 191 -1.75 -2.92 11.68
CA ILE A 191 -0.95 -4.09 12.08
C ILE A 191 -0.12 -4.72 10.95
N VAL A 192 -0.56 -4.59 9.70
CA VAL A 192 0.16 -5.05 8.50
C VAL A 192 1.55 -4.42 8.34
N VAL A 193 1.73 -3.16 8.76
CA VAL A 193 3.04 -2.48 8.74
C VAL A 193 4.01 -3.25 9.62
N ARG A 194 3.57 -3.54 10.85
CA ARG A 194 4.35 -4.30 11.83
C ARG A 194 4.68 -5.70 11.33
N HIS A 195 3.70 -6.48 10.88
CA HIS A 195 3.94 -7.87 10.48
C HIS A 195 4.86 -8.01 9.28
N ARG A 196 4.77 -7.09 8.31
CA ARG A 196 5.66 -7.10 7.15
C ARG A 196 7.10 -6.79 7.55
N ILE A 197 7.32 -5.86 8.47
CA ILE A 197 8.66 -5.60 9.05
C ILE A 197 9.12 -6.83 9.83
N ASP A 198 8.32 -7.35 10.76
CA ASP A 198 8.67 -8.49 11.60
C ASP A 198 9.03 -9.73 10.74
N ARG A 199 8.33 -9.96 9.62
CA ARG A 199 8.67 -11.02 8.64
C ARG A 199 10.03 -10.82 7.97
N VAL A 200 10.41 -9.59 7.64
CA VAL A 200 11.75 -9.31 7.08
C VAL A 200 12.82 -9.59 8.13
N LEU A 201 12.68 -9.03 9.33
CA LEU A 201 13.72 -9.07 10.36
C LEU A 201 13.88 -10.46 11.00
N SER A 202 12.78 -11.17 11.23
CA SER A 202 12.79 -12.49 11.89
C SER A 202 13.63 -13.55 11.19
N GLY A 203 13.76 -13.48 9.87
CA GLY A 203 14.56 -14.43 9.07
C GLY A 203 15.84 -13.84 8.48
N ALA A 204 16.33 -12.72 9.01
CA ALA A 204 17.61 -12.12 8.60
C ALA A 204 18.71 -12.43 9.64
N ASP A 205 19.90 -12.83 9.17
CA ASP A 205 21.05 -13.18 10.02
C ASP A 205 21.81 -11.95 10.56
N ARG A 206 21.10 -10.92 11.04
CA ARG A 206 21.67 -9.63 11.51
C ARG A 206 22.69 -9.00 10.54
N ALA A 207 22.58 -9.29 9.24
CA ALA A 207 23.40 -8.67 8.21
C ALA A 207 22.56 -7.61 7.45
N PRO A 208 23.05 -6.35 7.31
CA PRO A 208 22.31 -5.32 6.57
C PRO A 208 21.93 -5.74 5.14
N GLU A 209 22.81 -6.45 4.43
CA GLU A 209 22.52 -6.95 3.07
C GLU A 209 21.40 -8.01 3.08
N ALA A 210 21.38 -8.91 4.07
CA ALA A 210 20.30 -9.88 4.22
C ALA A 210 18.94 -9.21 4.52
N VAL A 211 18.93 -8.15 5.34
CA VAL A 211 17.71 -7.36 5.57
C VAL A 211 17.27 -6.66 4.29
N HIS A 212 18.20 -6.08 3.55
CA HIS A 212 17.94 -5.42 2.26
C HIS A 212 17.27 -6.38 1.27
N ASP A 213 17.84 -7.56 1.06
CA ASP A 213 17.34 -8.54 0.09
C ASP A 213 15.99 -9.12 0.51
N ARG A 214 15.80 -9.37 1.80
CA ARG A 214 14.50 -9.79 2.35
C ARG A 214 13.45 -8.69 2.27
N ALA A 215 13.83 -7.41 2.44
CA ALA A 215 12.91 -6.29 2.26
C ALA A 215 12.49 -6.16 0.79
N LEU A 216 13.40 -6.39 -0.17
CA LEU A 216 13.06 -6.47 -1.60
C LEU A 216 12.07 -7.59 -1.91
N ALA A 217 12.33 -8.80 -1.41
CA ALA A 217 11.40 -9.92 -1.57
C ALA A 217 10.05 -9.65 -0.88
N GLY A 218 10.10 -9.06 0.31
CA GLY A 218 8.94 -8.66 1.08
C GLY A 218 8.08 -7.60 0.38
N LEU A 219 8.70 -6.66 -0.34
CA LEU A 219 8.00 -5.65 -1.16
C LEU A 219 7.19 -6.30 -2.28
N ASP A 220 7.82 -7.23 -3.02
CA ASP A 220 7.15 -7.92 -4.11
C ASP A 220 5.98 -8.77 -3.59
N ALA A 221 6.21 -9.54 -2.52
CA ALA A 221 5.14 -10.30 -1.86
C ALA A 221 4.02 -9.40 -1.32
N ALA A 222 4.37 -8.24 -0.75
CA ALA A 222 3.40 -7.28 -0.23
C ALA A 222 2.51 -6.66 -1.30
N LEU A 223 3.07 -6.37 -2.47
CA LEU A 223 2.35 -5.85 -3.64
C LEU A 223 1.48 -6.94 -4.30
N ASP A 224 1.93 -8.19 -4.28
CA ASP A 224 1.17 -9.31 -4.87
C ASP A 224 0.09 -9.86 -3.94
N ALA A 225 0.23 -9.69 -2.62
CA ALA A 225 -0.71 -10.24 -1.64
C ALA A 225 -2.16 -9.79 -1.88
N ASP A 226 -2.41 -8.50 -2.11
CA ASP A 226 -3.78 -8.00 -2.33
C ASP A 226 -4.35 -8.51 -3.67
N ARG A 227 -3.54 -8.57 -4.73
CA ARG A 227 -3.94 -9.14 -6.02
C ARG A 227 -4.28 -10.63 -5.90
N LEU A 228 -3.41 -11.41 -5.28
CA LEU A 228 -3.60 -12.85 -5.09
C LEU A 228 -4.79 -13.15 -4.16
N ALA A 229 -4.99 -12.36 -3.10
CA ALA A 229 -6.15 -12.46 -2.25
C ALA A 229 -7.45 -12.21 -3.04
N ALA A 230 -7.45 -11.19 -3.91
CA ALA A 230 -8.60 -10.90 -4.77
C ALA A 230 -8.88 -12.00 -5.79
N GLU A 231 -7.85 -12.56 -6.42
CA GLU A 231 -7.97 -13.69 -7.36
C GLU A 231 -8.55 -14.94 -6.68
N ARG A 232 -8.01 -15.28 -5.51
CA ARG A 232 -8.50 -16.43 -4.71
C ARG A 232 -9.90 -16.20 -4.19
N ALA A 233 -10.22 -14.97 -3.78
CA ALA A 233 -11.56 -14.63 -3.34
C ALA A 233 -12.58 -14.73 -4.47
N ALA A 234 -12.21 -14.27 -5.68
CA ALA A 234 -13.06 -14.38 -6.87
C ALA A 234 -13.34 -15.85 -7.21
N ALA A 235 -12.31 -16.71 -7.18
CA ALA A 235 -12.48 -18.15 -7.37
C ALA A 235 -13.38 -18.79 -6.29
N ALA A 236 -13.28 -18.34 -5.03
CA ALA A 236 -14.07 -18.88 -3.93
C ALA A 236 -15.57 -18.54 -4.01
N VAL A 237 -15.94 -17.46 -4.69
CA VAL A 237 -17.35 -17.04 -4.87
C VAL A 237 -17.85 -17.18 -6.31
N ALA A 238 -17.09 -17.84 -7.18
CA ALA A 238 -17.44 -17.99 -8.60
C ALA A 238 -18.81 -18.67 -8.78
N GLU A 239 -19.11 -19.68 -7.96
CA GLU A 239 -20.34 -20.47 -8.02
C GLU A 239 -21.55 -19.81 -7.32
N THR A 240 -21.38 -18.69 -6.62
CA THR A 240 -22.55 -18.01 -6.02
C THR A 240 -23.33 -17.30 -7.12
N VAL A 241 -24.66 -17.31 -7.00
CA VAL A 241 -25.58 -16.73 -8.00
C VAL A 241 -26.25 -15.49 -7.42
N GLY A 242 -26.37 -14.44 -8.22
CA GLY A 242 -26.98 -13.17 -7.82
C GLY A 242 -25.95 -12.09 -7.46
N PRO A 243 -26.42 -10.87 -7.12
CA PRO A 243 -25.55 -9.74 -6.79
C PRO A 243 -24.67 -10.04 -5.57
N ALA A 244 -23.49 -9.41 -5.52
CA ALA A 244 -22.70 -9.36 -4.29
C ALA A 244 -23.09 -8.13 -3.46
N ALA A 245 -22.93 -8.19 -2.14
CA ALA A 245 -23.06 -7.03 -1.26
C ALA A 245 -21.75 -6.71 -0.55
N THR A 246 -21.43 -5.43 -0.42
CA THR A 246 -20.22 -4.94 0.25
C THR A 246 -20.49 -3.63 0.99
N LEU A 247 -19.61 -3.30 1.93
CA LEU A 247 -19.62 -2.03 2.65
C LEU A 247 -18.19 -1.47 2.74
N SER A 248 -18.06 -0.15 2.65
CA SER A 248 -16.80 0.61 2.58
C SER A 248 -16.04 0.46 1.24
N ARG A 249 -14.78 0.89 1.24
CA ARG A 249 -13.90 1.00 0.06
C ARG A 249 -12.66 0.13 0.21
N SER A 250 -12.86 -1.18 0.36
CA SER A 250 -11.75 -2.14 0.34
C SER A 250 -11.22 -2.34 -1.08
N GLY A 251 -9.94 -2.06 -1.29
CA GLY A 251 -9.28 -2.29 -2.59
C GLY A 251 -9.28 -3.76 -3.00
N THR A 252 -9.02 -4.67 -2.05
CA THR A 252 -9.01 -6.11 -2.27
C THR A 252 -10.40 -6.65 -2.63
N VAL A 253 -11.46 -6.17 -1.97
CA VAL A 253 -12.85 -6.51 -2.31
C VAL A 253 -13.21 -5.95 -3.69
N ALA A 254 -12.84 -4.71 -3.99
CA ALA A 254 -13.12 -4.12 -5.31
C ALA A 254 -12.40 -4.88 -6.44
N ALA A 255 -11.14 -5.27 -6.24
CA ALA A 255 -10.40 -6.11 -7.17
C ALA A 255 -11.01 -7.51 -7.32
N THR A 256 -11.60 -8.05 -6.25
CA THR A 256 -12.36 -9.30 -6.28
C THR A 256 -13.59 -9.13 -7.16
N LEU A 257 -14.46 -8.17 -6.84
CA LEU A 257 -15.76 -7.98 -7.50
C LEU A 257 -15.63 -7.69 -9.00
N ARG A 258 -14.59 -6.94 -9.42
CA ARG A 258 -14.29 -6.73 -10.85
C ARG A 258 -13.96 -8.01 -11.61
N ARG A 259 -13.44 -9.05 -10.93
CA ARG A 259 -13.11 -10.35 -11.54
C ARG A 259 -14.31 -11.27 -11.63
N VAL A 260 -15.29 -11.12 -10.73
CA VAL A 260 -16.49 -11.97 -10.70
C VAL A 260 -17.59 -11.44 -11.64
N ASP A 261 -17.44 -10.21 -12.14
CA ASP A 261 -18.29 -9.58 -13.17
C ASP A 261 -19.80 -9.75 -12.93
N ARG A 262 -20.27 -9.23 -11.78
CA ARG A 262 -21.67 -9.29 -11.37
C ARG A 262 -22.12 -7.99 -10.72
N PRO A 263 -23.45 -7.72 -10.65
CA PRO A 263 -23.95 -6.56 -9.96
C PRO A 263 -23.52 -6.54 -8.49
N VAL A 264 -23.27 -5.35 -7.96
CA VAL A 264 -22.90 -5.13 -6.57
C VAL A 264 -23.84 -4.14 -5.89
N VAL A 265 -24.29 -4.48 -4.68
CA VAL A 265 -24.97 -3.55 -3.78
C VAL A 265 -23.96 -3.03 -2.76
N VAL A 266 -23.78 -1.72 -2.68
CA VAL A 266 -22.76 -1.07 -1.85
C VAL A 266 -23.45 -0.21 -0.79
N GLY A 267 -23.13 -0.42 0.48
CA GLY A 267 -23.55 0.48 1.56
C GLY A 267 -22.78 1.80 1.50
N GLU A 268 -23.46 2.94 1.62
CA GLU A 268 -22.85 4.27 1.53
C GLU A 268 -21.68 4.49 2.51
N SER A 269 -21.67 3.79 3.65
CA SER A 269 -20.59 3.79 4.66
C SER A 269 -20.47 5.09 5.44
N ARG A 270 -21.55 5.50 6.11
CA ARG A 270 -21.53 6.66 7.01
C ARG A 270 -20.51 6.48 8.16
N PRO A 271 -20.02 7.60 8.69
CA PRO A 271 -20.23 8.97 8.20
C PRO A 271 -19.32 9.35 7.02
N GLY A 272 -18.25 8.60 6.77
CA GLY A 272 -17.21 8.92 5.79
C GLY A 272 -17.62 8.79 4.32
N ARG A 273 -18.75 8.12 4.05
CA ARG A 273 -19.32 7.91 2.70
C ARG A 273 -18.38 7.16 1.74
N GLU A 274 -17.47 6.34 2.27
CA GLU A 274 -16.47 5.64 1.45
C GLU A 274 -17.10 4.68 0.42
N GLY A 275 -18.32 4.19 0.68
CA GLY A 275 -19.06 3.35 -0.26
C GLY A 275 -19.55 4.10 -1.50
N VAL A 276 -19.74 5.42 -1.41
CA VAL A 276 -20.09 6.25 -2.58
C VAL A 276 -18.92 6.25 -3.57
N ASP A 277 -17.72 6.55 -3.08
CA ASP A 277 -16.48 6.48 -3.88
C ASP A 277 -16.27 5.08 -4.48
N ALA A 278 -16.61 4.02 -3.73
CA ALA A 278 -16.51 2.66 -4.21
C ALA A 278 -17.50 2.37 -5.35
N ALA A 279 -18.77 2.78 -5.19
CA ALA A 279 -19.80 2.65 -6.21
C ALA A 279 -19.46 3.41 -7.49
N GLU A 280 -18.95 4.64 -7.39
CA GLU A 280 -18.47 5.42 -8.54
C GLU A 280 -17.32 4.70 -9.28
N ARG A 281 -16.38 4.09 -8.55
CA ARG A 281 -15.27 3.32 -9.14
C ARG A 281 -15.72 1.99 -9.75
N PHE A 282 -16.82 1.41 -9.29
CA PHE A 282 -17.43 0.24 -9.94
C PHE A 282 -18.11 0.65 -11.24
N ALA A 283 -18.92 1.71 -11.21
CA ALA A 283 -19.60 2.24 -12.39
C ALA A 283 -18.59 2.68 -13.47
N ALA A 284 -17.52 3.39 -13.09
CA ALA A 284 -16.45 3.79 -14.00
C ALA A 284 -15.69 2.60 -14.62
N ALA A 285 -15.69 1.45 -13.93
CA ALA A 285 -15.11 0.20 -14.41
C ALA A 285 -16.12 -0.70 -15.16
N GLY A 286 -17.35 -0.23 -15.38
CA GLY A 286 -18.40 -0.99 -16.07
C GLY A 286 -19.12 -2.05 -15.22
N VAL A 287 -18.87 -2.09 -13.91
CA VAL A 287 -19.58 -2.97 -12.98
C VAL A 287 -20.90 -2.31 -12.55
N ASP A 288 -22.02 -3.00 -12.72
CA ASP A 288 -23.34 -2.52 -12.28
C ASP A 288 -23.38 -2.38 -10.75
N ALA A 289 -23.51 -1.15 -10.26
CA ALA A 289 -23.41 -0.83 -8.84
C ALA A 289 -24.68 -0.11 -8.36
N THR A 290 -25.33 -0.70 -7.36
CA THR A 290 -26.45 -0.10 -6.64
C THR A 290 -25.96 0.43 -5.29
N LEU A 291 -26.09 1.73 -5.05
CA LEU A 291 -25.77 2.34 -3.75
C LEU A 291 -26.99 2.29 -2.82
N ALA A 292 -26.80 1.81 -1.60
CA ALA A 292 -27.83 1.73 -0.56
C ALA A 292 -27.40 2.50 0.70
N THR A 293 -28.37 2.97 1.48
CA THR A 293 -28.08 3.47 2.83
C THR A 293 -27.65 2.30 3.71
N ASP A 294 -26.79 2.56 4.70
CA ASP A 294 -26.29 1.49 5.58
C ASP A 294 -27.41 0.80 6.36
N ALA A 295 -28.50 1.51 6.65
CA ALA A 295 -29.68 0.96 7.32
C ALA A 295 -30.54 0.08 6.39
N ALA A 296 -30.55 0.34 5.09
CA ALA A 296 -31.31 -0.45 4.11
C ALA A 296 -30.54 -1.69 3.65
N LEU A 297 -29.21 -1.63 3.62
CA LEU A 297 -28.36 -2.69 3.08
C LEU A 297 -28.62 -4.08 3.71
N PRO A 298 -28.73 -4.24 5.04
CA PRO A 298 -29.07 -5.53 5.64
C PRO A 298 -30.41 -6.08 5.14
N GLY A 299 -31.43 -5.23 4.98
CA GLY A 299 -32.73 -5.64 4.45
C GLY A 299 -32.65 -6.12 3.00
N LEU A 300 -31.87 -5.43 2.16
CA LEU A 300 -31.62 -5.85 0.77
C LEU A 300 -30.90 -7.20 0.68
N VAL A 301 -29.96 -7.48 1.59
CA VAL A 301 -29.31 -8.80 1.66
C VAL A 301 -30.29 -9.87 2.14
N ARG A 302 -31.14 -9.55 3.12
CA ARG A 302 -32.04 -10.50 3.75
C ARG A 302 -33.23 -10.91 2.86
N GLU A 303 -33.73 -9.97 2.07
CA GLU A 303 -34.97 -10.10 1.30
C GLU A 303 -34.73 -10.20 -0.21
N GLY A 304 -33.53 -9.88 -0.68
CA GLY A 304 -33.15 -9.94 -2.09
C GLY A 304 -32.37 -11.20 -2.47
N ASP A 305 -32.02 -11.31 -3.75
CA ASP A 305 -31.28 -12.45 -4.32
C ASP A 305 -29.75 -12.30 -4.18
N VAL A 306 -29.26 -11.74 -3.06
CA VAL A 306 -27.81 -11.54 -2.86
C VAL A 306 -27.10 -12.88 -2.71
N GLY A 307 -26.13 -13.15 -3.58
CA GLY A 307 -25.41 -14.43 -3.63
C GLY A 307 -24.27 -14.54 -2.63
N CYS A 308 -23.66 -13.42 -2.24
CA CYS A 308 -22.63 -13.38 -1.21
C CYS A 308 -22.44 -11.97 -0.62
N VAL A 309 -21.90 -11.92 0.60
CA VAL A 309 -21.39 -10.69 1.22
C VAL A 309 -19.87 -10.74 1.25
N LEU A 310 -19.22 -9.69 0.73
CA LEU A 310 -17.77 -9.51 0.81
C LEU A 310 -17.44 -8.30 1.67
N LEU A 311 -16.69 -8.51 2.74
CA LEU A 311 -16.21 -7.46 3.64
C LEU A 311 -14.71 -7.27 3.44
N GLY A 312 -14.25 -6.03 3.61
CA GLY A 312 -12.84 -5.78 3.91
C GLY A 312 -12.48 -6.24 5.32
N ALA A 313 -11.20 -6.11 5.67
CA ALA A 313 -10.76 -6.17 7.04
C ALA A 313 -9.58 -5.21 7.25
N ASP A 314 -9.66 -4.38 8.27
CA ASP A 314 -8.53 -3.60 8.77
C ASP A 314 -7.66 -4.46 9.68
N ARG A 315 -8.31 -5.36 10.42
CA ARG A 315 -7.66 -6.36 11.26
C ARG A 315 -8.45 -7.67 11.20
N ILE A 316 -7.75 -8.79 11.02
CA ILE A 316 -8.32 -10.12 11.22
C ILE A 316 -7.96 -10.56 12.63
N LEU A 317 -8.94 -11.04 13.40
CA LEU A 317 -8.79 -11.33 14.82
C LEU A 317 -8.48 -12.82 15.02
N PRO A 318 -7.65 -13.22 16.00
CA PRO A 318 -7.34 -14.63 16.29
C PRO A 318 -8.57 -15.53 16.45
N SER A 319 -9.73 -14.98 16.85
CA SER A 319 -11.01 -15.69 16.94
C SER A 319 -11.68 -15.98 15.59
N GLY A 320 -11.05 -15.62 14.47
CA GLY A 320 -11.61 -15.77 13.11
C GLY A 320 -12.55 -14.64 12.68
N GLY A 321 -12.85 -13.70 13.59
CA GLY A 321 -13.60 -12.49 13.26
C GLY A 321 -12.74 -11.41 12.62
N VAL A 322 -13.34 -10.27 12.29
CA VAL A 322 -12.62 -9.11 11.76
C VAL A 322 -13.02 -7.81 12.44
N ALA A 323 -12.12 -6.83 12.44
CA ALA A 323 -12.47 -5.43 12.59
C ALA A 323 -12.61 -4.82 11.19
N ASN A 324 -13.76 -4.23 10.89
CA ASN A 324 -14.03 -3.55 9.63
C ASN A 324 -14.93 -2.32 9.89
N LYS A 325 -15.14 -1.50 8.86
CA LYS A 325 -16.00 -0.31 8.89
C LYS A 325 -17.35 -0.60 9.57
N VAL A 326 -17.80 0.32 10.42
CA VAL A 326 -19.14 0.25 11.05
C VAL A 326 -20.24 0.08 10.00
N GLY A 327 -21.23 -0.77 10.31
CA GLY A 327 -22.22 -1.29 9.37
C GLY A 327 -21.92 -2.69 8.86
N SER A 328 -20.69 -3.19 9.03
CA SER A 328 -20.29 -4.55 8.63
C SER A 328 -20.92 -5.64 9.50
N TYR A 329 -21.10 -5.39 10.79
CA TYR A 329 -21.73 -6.36 11.71
C TYR A 329 -23.21 -6.60 11.39
N PRO A 330 -24.08 -5.56 11.26
CA PRO A 330 -25.47 -5.78 10.88
C PRO A 330 -25.61 -6.40 9.48
N LEU A 331 -24.71 -6.07 8.55
CA LEU A 331 -24.66 -6.73 7.25
C LEU A 331 -24.36 -8.24 7.36
N ALA A 332 -23.35 -8.62 8.16
CA ALA A 332 -23.01 -10.02 8.38
C ALA A 332 -24.14 -10.78 9.12
N LEU A 333 -24.85 -10.14 10.05
CA LEU A 333 -26.02 -10.71 10.70
C LEU A 333 -27.15 -11.02 9.69
N ALA A 334 -27.47 -10.07 8.81
CA ALA A 334 -28.49 -10.28 7.79
C ALA A 334 -28.10 -11.38 6.80
N ALA A 335 -26.81 -11.46 6.44
CA ALA A 335 -26.30 -12.55 5.60
C ALA A 335 -26.51 -13.91 6.28
N ALA A 336 -26.15 -14.01 7.57
CA ALA A 336 -26.34 -15.23 8.35
C ALA A 336 -27.83 -15.61 8.49
N ASP A 337 -28.73 -14.63 8.74
CA ASP A 337 -30.19 -14.85 8.81
C ASP A 337 -30.76 -15.40 7.49
N ALA A 338 -30.28 -14.89 6.36
CA ALA A 338 -30.73 -15.31 5.02
C ALA A 338 -29.99 -16.55 4.47
N GLY A 339 -29.03 -17.11 5.19
CA GLY A 339 -28.20 -18.22 4.70
C GLY A 339 -27.25 -17.82 3.56
N VAL A 340 -26.97 -16.52 3.40
CA VAL A 340 -26.02 -15.97 2.42
C VAL A 340 -24.61 -16.02 2.99
N PRO A 341 -23.63 -16.60 2.28
CA PRO A 341 -22.27 -16.69 2.80
C PRO A 341 -21.59 -15.31 2.83
N ALA A 342 -21.11 -14.92 4.01
CA ALA A 342 -20.28 -13.72 4.19
C ALA A 342 -18.80 -14.09 4.32
N TYR A 343 -17.93 -13.38 3.62
CA TYR A 343 -16.48 -13.56 3.68
C TYR A 343 -15.78 -12.24 3.98
N ALA A 344 -14.69 -12.30 4.74
CA ALA A 344 -13.74 -11.20 4.78
C ALA A 344 -12.66 -11.44 3.72
N VAL A 345 -12.25 -10.40 2.99
CA VAL A 345 -11.20 -10.46 1.96
C VAL A 345 -10.08 -9.48 2.33
N ALA A 346 -8.91 -10.02 2.63
CA ALA A 346 -7.76 -9.23 3.07
C ALA A 346 -6.44 -10.03 2.98
N ALA A 347 -5.32 -9.32 2.90
CA ALA A 347 -4.01 -9.95 3.04
C ALA A 347 -3.82 -10.59 4.42
N ALA A 348 -3.17 -11.76 4.48
CA ALA A 348 -3.00 -12.52 5.71
C ALA A 348 -2.00 -11.86 6.69
N ASP A 349 -1.22 -10.89 6.23
CA ASP A 349 -0.44 -9.99 7.10
C ASP A 349 -1.34 -9.11 8.00
N LYS A 350 -2.66 -9.02 7.76
CA LYS A 350 -3.62 -8.32 8.63
C LYS A 350 -4.12 -9.15 9.82
N VAL A 351 -3.76 -10.43 9.92
CA VAL A 351 -4.06 -11.27 11.09
C VAL A 351 -3.32 -10.75 12.30
N ALA A 352 -4.05 -10.23 13.29
CA ALA A 352 -3.49 -9.74 14.55
C ALA A 352 -3.04 -10.87 15.47
N THR A 353 -2.14 -10.55 16.38
CA THR A 353 -1.67 -11.45 17.45
C THR A 353 -2.57 -11.39 18.69
N ALA A 354 -3.42 -10.37 18.82
CA ALA A 354 -4.32 -10.19 19.94
C ALA A 354 -5.75 -10.02 19.45
N ASP A 355 -6.71 -10.55 20.21
CA ASP A 355 -8.14 -10.45 19.91
C ASP A 355 -8.74 -9.12 20.37
N GLU A 356 -8.17 -8.02 19.86
CA GLU A 356 -8.55 -6.66 20.22
C GLU A 356 -8.93 -5.85 18.98
N VAL A 357 -10.09 -5.18 19.08
CA VAL A 357 -10.49 -4.14 18.14
C VAL A 357 -10.07 -2.79 18.73
N VAL A 358 -9.15 -2.12 18.04
CA VAL A 358 -8.80 -0.74 18.36
C VAL A 358 -10.01 0.11 18.03
N ARG A 359 -10.65 0.67 19.06
CA ARG A 359 -11.77 1.59 18.87
C ARG A 359 -11.22 2.93 18.44
N GLU A 360 -11.37 3.25 17.17
CA GLU A 360 -11.10 4.58 16.64
C GLU A 360 -12.43 5.34 16.54
N SER A 361 -12.41 6.58 17.00
CA SER A 361 -13.53 7.52 16.83
C SER A 361 -13.20 8.51 15.73
N GLY A 362 -14.11 8.65 14.78
CA GLY A 362 -14.04 9.67 13.74
C GLY A 362 -14.42 11.05 14.26
N ASP A 363 -14.33 12.06 13.39
CA ASP A 363 -14.74 13.43 13.69
C ASP A 363 -16.25 13.47 14.06
N PRO A 364 -16.62 13.92 15.26
CA PRO A 364 -18.03 14.07 15.65
C PRO A 364 -18.85 14.94 14.70
N SER A 365 -18.23 15.96 14.09
CA SER A 365 -18.91 16.85 13.14
C SER A 365 -19.39 16.14 11.87
N ALA A 366 -18.77 15.02 11.51
CA ALA A 366 -19.21 14.19 10.39
C ALA A 366 -20.57 13.52 10.64
N VAL A 367 -20.98 13.40 11.91
CA VAL A 367 -22.28 12.88 12.35
C VAL A 367 -23.25 14.03 12.67
N TYR A 368 -22.79 15.05 13.39
CA TYR A 368 -23.59 16.21 13.78
C TYR A 368 -22.76 17.50 13.80
N ASP A 369 -23.09 18.44 12.92
CA ASP A 369 -22.43 19.73 12.73
C ASP A 369 -23.26 20.93 13.23
N GLY A 370 -24.32 20.67 14.00
CA GLY A 370 -25.22 21.71 14.51
C GLY A 370 -24.77 22.35 15.84
N ASP A 371 -25.40 23.47 16.19
CA ASP A 371 -25.01 24.30 17.33
C ASP A 371 -25.59 23.86 18.69
N ARG A 372 -26.29 22.71 18.76
CA ARG A 372 -26.90 22.23 20.01
C ARG A 372 -25.94 21.29 20.75
N ALA A 373 -26.02 21.29 22.08
CA ALA A 373 -25.23 20.40 22.92
C ALA A 373 -25.75 18.94 22.85
N VAL A 374 -25.37 18.23 21.79
CA VAL A 374 -25.65 16.80 21.59
C VAL A 374 -24.35 16.02 21.78
N ALA A 375 -24.37 15.00 22.63
CA ALA A 375 -23.24 14.07 22.74
C ALA A 375 -23.20 13.18 21.50
N VAL A 376 -22.03 13.08 20.85
CA VAL A 376 -21.85 12.35 19.60
C VAL A 376 -20.84 11.24 19.80
N GLU A 377 -21.24 10.03 19.47
CA GLU A 377 -20.37 8.86 19.34
C GLU A 377 -20.19 8.55 17.86
N ASN A 378 -18.94 8.46 17.41
CA ASN A 378 -18.61 8.18 16.02
C ASN A 378 -17.60 7.03 15.88
N PRO A 379 -17.92 5.80 16.30
CA PRO A 379 -17.04 4.66 16.07
C PRO A 379 -16.94 4.39 14.57
N ILE A 380 -15.71 4.36 14.04
CA ILE A 380 -15.49 4.12 12.59
C ILE A 380 -15.24 2.64 12.27
N PHE A 381 -14.86 1.83 13.25
CA PHE A 381 -14.67 0.39 13.11
C PHE A 381 -15.45 -0.38 14.17
N GLU A 382 -15.87 -1.60 13.82
CA GLU A 382 -16.54 -2.53 14.72
C GLU A 382 -16.06 -3.96 14.53
N ARG A 383 -16.39 -4.83 15.49
CA ARG A 383 -16.12 -6.26 15.43
C ARG A 383 -17.23 -6.98 14.65
N VAL A 384 -16.84 -7.78 13.67
CA VAL A 384 -17.69 -8.83 13.08
C VAL A 384 -17.22 -10.18 13.64
N PRO A 385 -18.05 -10.90 14.43
CA PRO A 385 -17.70 -12.22 14.95
C PRO A 385 -17.41 -13.24 13.85
N GLY A 386 -16.44 -14.13 14.09
CA GLY A 386 -16.04 -15.15 13.12
C GLY A 386 -17.15 -16.16 12.80
N ASP A 387 -18.10 -16.37 13.71
CA ASP A 387 -19.25 -17.28 13.49
C ASP A 387 -20.26 -16.75 12.46
N LEU A 388 -20.18 -15.46 12.10
CA LEU A 388 -20.95 -14.87 11.01
C LEU A 388 -20.23 -14.95 9.66
N LEU A 389 -18.99 -15.41 9.63
CA LEU A 389 -18.17 -15.48 8.43
C LEU A 389 -17.97 -16.94 8.01
N ALA A 390 -18.17 -17.22 6.74
CA ALA A 390 -17.77 -18.49 6.15
C ALA A 390 -16.23 -18.64 6.17
N GLY A 391 -15.47 -17.55 6.16
CA GLY A 391 -14.03 -17.56 6.39
C GLY A 391 -13.36 -16.27 5.94
N VAL A 392 -12.04 -16.25 6.04
CA VAL A 392 -11.20 -15.14 5.57
C VAL A 392 -10.46 -15.56 4.32
N LEU A 393 -10.69 -14.86 3.21
CA LEU A 393 -10.09 -15.11 1.91
C LEU A 393 -8.82 -14.26 1.78
N THR A 394 -7.67 -14.94 1.67
CA THR A 394 -6.34 -14.34 1.64
C THR A 394 -5.52 -14.83 0.45
N GLU A 395 -4.32 -14.28 0.27
CA GLU A 395 -3.32 -14.74 -0.70
C GLU A 395 -2.86 -16.19 -0.47
N ASP A 396 -3.07 -16.73 0.73
CA ASP A 396 -2.77 -18.12 1.08
C ASP A 396 -3.96 -19.06 0.88
N GLY A 397 -5.14 -18.51 0.55
CA GLY A 397 -6.40 -19.24 0.42
C GLY A 397 -7.39 -18.87 1.52
N ARG A 398 -8.43 -19.70 1.67
CA ARG A 398 -9.44 -19.55 2.72
C ARG A 398 -8.87 -20.00 4.06
N LEU A 399 -8.80 -19.08 5.01
CA LEU A 399 -8.45 -19.35 6.39
C LEU A 399 -9.74 -19.54 7.20
N ASP A 400 -9.85 -20.69 7.88
CA ASP A 400 -10.83 -20.90 8.94
C ASP A 400 -10.29 -20.36 10.28
N ARG A 401 -11.08 -20.52 11.36
CA ARG A 401 -10.70 -20.04 12.69
C ARG A 401 -9.36 -20.63 13.17
N ALA A 402 -9.09 -21.90 12.92
CA ALA A 402 -7.86 -22.55 13.35
C ALA A 402 -6.64 -22.05 12.56
N ALA A 403 -6.80 -21.89 11.25
CA ALA A 403 -5.77 -21.34 10.37
C ALA A 403 -5.46 -19.86 10.69
N VAL A 404 -6.49 -19.06 11.04
CA VAL A 404 -6.29 -17.69 11.52
C VAL A 404 -5.51 -17.67 12.84
N ALA A 405 -5.84 -18.53 13.80
CA ALA A 405 -5.09 -18.63 15.06
C ALA A 405 -3.64 -19.08 14.86
N ALA A 406 -3.39 -20.03 13.95
CA ALA A 406 -2.03 -20.45 13.59
C ALA A 406 -1.23 -19.30 12.97
N ARG A 407 -1.85 -18.50 12.08
CA ARG A 407 -1.22 -17.32 11.51
C ARG A 407 -0.94 -16.23 12.55
N ALA A 408 -1.82 -16.06 13.54
CA ALA A 408 -1.59 -15.15 14.66
C ALA A 408 -0.34 -15.55 15.46
N ALA A 409 -0.20 -16.84 15.79
CA ALA A 409 0.97 -17.38 16.50
C ALA A 409 2.26 -17.23 15.67
N GLU A 410 2.20 -17.43 14.35
CA GLU A 410 3.33 -17.20 13.45
C GLU A 410 3.78 -15.72 13.49
N HIS A 411 2.85 -14.78 13.45
CA HIS A 411 3.18 -13.35 13.53
C HIS A 411 3.75 -12.96 14.90
N GLU A 412 3.29 -13.59 15.98
CA GLU A 412 3.85 -13.40 17.33
C GLU A 412 5.30 -13.90 17.41
N SER A 413 5.58 -15.12 16.92
CA SER A 413 6.93 -15.67 16.88
C SER A 413 7.89 -14.83 16.02
N ARG A 414 7.41 -14.26 14.92
CA ARG A 414 8.22 -13.35 14.10
C ARG A 414 8.62 -12.11 14.89
N ALA A 415 7.74 -11.56 15.72
CA ALA A 415 8.00 -10.34 16.49
C ALA A 415 9.14 -10.48 17.51
N GLU A 416 9.48 -11.70 17.95
CA GLU A 416 10.59 -11.98 18.87
C GLU A 416 11.97 -11.52 18.36
N TRP A 417 12.10 -11.16 17.07
CA TRP A 417 13.33 -10.56 16.54
C TRP A 417 13.75 -9.32 17.35
N THR A 418 12.79 -8.56 17.91
CA THR A 418 13.06 -7.35 18.68
C THR A 418 13.98 -7.64 19.86
N ASP A 419 13.71 -8.75 20.56
CA ASP A 419 14.46 -9.16 21.75
C ASP A 419 15.74 -9.90 21.36
N ARG A 420 15.70 -10.72 20.30
CA ARG A 420 16.87 -11.45 19.81
C ARG A 420 17.98 -10.53 19.30
N TRP A 421 17.62 -9.35 18.81
CA TRP A 421 18.57 -8.37 18.27
C TRP A 421 19.08 -7.39 19.34
N ASP A 422 18.45 -7.34 20.52
CA ASP A 422 18.93 -6.57 21.67
C ASP A 422 19.93 -7.33 22.55
N ARG A 423 20.01 -8.65 22.38
CA ARG A 423 21.04 -9.53 22.95
C ARG A 423 22.25 -9.60 22.03
#